data_AF-A0A9N8ZG88-F1
#
_entry.id   AF-A0A9N8ZG88-F1
#
_cell.length_a   1.000
_cell.length_b   1.000
_cell.length_c   1.000
_cell.angle_alpha   90.00
_cell.angle_beta   90.00
_cell.angle_gamma   90.00
#
_symmetry.space_group_name_H-M   'P 1'
#
loop_
_entity.id
_entity.type
_entity.pdbx_description
1 polymer ?
#
loop_
_entity_poly.entity_id
_entity_poly.type
_entity_poly.pdbx_seq_one_letter_code
_entity_poly.pdbx_strand_id
1 'polypeptide(L)'
;MVAKKFILLPIALVCSIFMKSTTAGTCYCDFTPGNSTNAASAATGRLMWIDKTNNTFNGCDLSGQLNSGCTDQNPTDYSFLVVKPADNSTVLDMTQPIDSNMQVNPPGTSPFTAEFSGVTCDTLVGNACVVKLNQAQIGYALIQNA
;
A
#
# COMPACT_ATOMS: atom_id res chain seq x y z
N MET A 1 54.94 -29.53 23.58
CA MET A 1 53.52 -29.90 23.50
C MET A 1 52.66 -28.70 23.85
N VAL A 2 51.70 -28.42 22.97
CA VAL A 2 50.42 -27.71 23.14
C VAL A 2 50.45 -26.24 23.59
N ALA A 3 50.19 -25.40 22.58
CA ALA A 3 49.65 -24.06 22.69
C ALA A 3 48.22 -24.05 23.25
N LYS A 4 47.81 -22.95 23.90
CA LYS A 4 46.64 -22.16 23.46
C LYS A 4 46.44 -20.93 24.35
N LYS A 5 46.52 -19.77 23.70
CA LYS A 5 45.99 -18.48 24.18
C LYS A 5 44.49 -18.63 24.41
N PHE A 6 43.99 -18.24 25.57
CA PHE A 6 42.57 -17.95 25.79
C PHE A 6 42.43 -16.47 26.09
N ILE A 7 42.19 -15.69 25.03
CA ILE A 7 41.69 -14.32 25.15
C ILE A 7 40.17 -14.46 25.22
N LEU A 8 39.62 -14.29 26.42
CA LEU A 8 38.18 -14.13 26.63
C LEU A 8 37.81 -12.69 26.24
N LEU A 9 37.34 -12.51 25.00
CA LEU A 9 36.58 -11.33 24.62
C LEU A 9 35.19 -11.44 25.28
N PRO A 10 34.71 -10.42 26.03
CA PRO A 10 33.31 -10.37 26.39
C PRO A 10 32.50 -10.09 25.12
N ILE A 11 31.69 -11.07 24.72
CA ILE A 11 30.62 -10.91 23.75
C ILE A 11 29.63 -9.92 24.36
N ALA A 12 29.83 -8.64 24.07
CA ALA A 12 28.79 -7.64 24.17
C ALA A 12 27.75 -8.01 23.11
N LEU A 13 26.84 -8.91 23.49
CA LEU A 13 25.55 -9.06 22.84
C LEU A 13 24.80 -7.74 23.10
N VAL A 14 25.14 -6.72 22.32
CA VAL A 14 24.33 -5.52 22.20
C VAL A 14 23.05 -6.00 21.56
N CYS A 15 22.10 -6.36 22.41
CA CYS A 15 20.71 -6.50 22.06
C CYS A 15 20.27 -5.10 21.63
N SER A 16 20.53 -4.77 20.36
CA SER A 16 19.90 -3.66 19.68
C SER A 16 18.43 -4.04 19.54
N ILE A 17 17.70 -3.92 20.66
CA ILE A 17 16.25 -3.78 20.66
C ILE A 17 16.04 -2.46 19.92
N PHE A 18 15.91 -2.55 18.61
CA PHE A 18 15.34 -1.49 17.81
C PHE A 18 13.90 -1.39 18.32
N MET A 19 13.67 -0.51 19.29
CA MET A 19 12.33 -0.13 19.71
C MET A 19 11.73 0.58 18.50
N LYS A 20 11.13 -0.19 17.59
CA LYS A 20 10.37 0.35 16.47
C LYS A 20 9.19 1.07 17.12
N SER A 21 9.11 2.38 16.85
CA SER A 21 8.09 3.26 17.40
C SER A 21 6.72 2.59 17.32
N THR A 22 5.96 2.60 18.42
CA THR A 22 4.57 2.14 18.46
C THR A 22 3.59 3.15 17.85
N THR A 23 4.09 4.15 17.12
CA THR A 23 3.24 4.98 16.28
C THR A 23 2.75 4.10 15.13
N ALA A 24 1.43 3.98 14.98
CA ALA A 24 0.84 3.40 13.78
C ALA A 24 1.47 4.05 12.55
N GLY A 25 2.19 3.28 11.73
CA GLY A 25 2.71 3.75 10.47
C GLY A 25 1.56 4.31 9.64
N THR A 26 1.81 5.42 8.95
CA THR A 26 0.85 5.98 7.99
C THR A 26 1.57 6.16 6.67
N CYS A 27 0.99 5.66 5.59
CA CYS A 27 1.49 5.88 4.25
C CYS A 27 0.34 6.20 3.30
N TYR A 28 0.66 6.82 2.16
CA TYR A 28 -0.35 7.28 1.22
C TYR A 28 0.19 7.29 -0.20
N CYS A 29 -0.73 7.38 -1.17
CA CYS A 29 -0.39 7.68 -2.55
C CYS A 29 -1.38 8.70 -3.12
N ASP A 30 -0.87 9.61 -3.96
CA ASP A 30 -1.65 10.62 -4.67
C ASP A 30 -1.70 10.31 -6.16
N PHE A 31 -2.91 10.06 -6.67
CA PHE A 31 -3.13 9.90 -8.09
C PHE A 31 -3.21 11.28 -8.75
N THR A 32 -2.34 11.52 -9.72
CA THR A 32 -2.33 12.72 -10.55
C THR A 32 -2.43 12.34 -12.02
N PRO A 33 -2.98 13.21 -12.89
CA PRO A 33 -3.20 12.86 -14.30
C PRO A 33 -1.92 12.47 -15.05
N GLY A 34 -0.76 13.00 -14.64
CA GLY A 34 0.53 12.78 -15.30
C GLY A 34 1.07 11.34 -15.22
N ASN A 35 0.49 10.50 -14.36
CA ASN A 35 0.95 9.13 -14.15
C ASN A 35 0.05 8.06 -14.80
N SER A 36 -0.96 8.47 -15.58
CA SER A 36 -1.83 7.53 -16.30
C SER A 36 -1.33 7.27 -17.72
N THR A 37 -1.41 6.02 -18.18
CA THR A 37 -1.24 5.68 -19.61
C THR A 37 -2.47 6.09 -20.44
N ASN A 38 -3.62 6.32 -19.79
CA ASN A 38 -4.83 6.81 -20.41
C ASN A 38 -5.18 8.19 -19.83
N ALA A 39 -4.69 9.25 -20.49
CA ALA A 39 -4.88 10.63 -20.04
C ALA A 39 -6.36 11.08 -20.05
N ALA A 40 -7.20 10.51 -20.93
CA ALA A 40 -8.62 10.87 -21.03
C ALA A 40 -9.45 10.36 -19.85
N SER A 41 -9.01 9.27 -19.22
CA SER A 41 -9.68 8.63 -18.07
C SER A 41 -8.77 8.59 -16.84
N ALA A 42 -7.86 9.55 -16.70
CA ALA A 42 -6.88 9.51 -15.62
C ALA A 42 -7.55 9.60 -14.24
N ALA A 43 -7.20 8.66 -13.38
CA ALA A 43 -7.60 8.65 -11.99
C ALA A 43 -6.90 9.79 -11.25
N THR A 44 -7.66 10.47 -10.41
CA THR A 44 -7.12 11.43 -9.44
C THR A 44 -7.73 11.14 -8.08
N GLY A 45 -7.04 11.48 -7.01
CA GLY A 45 -7.50 11.19 -5.65
C GLY A 45 -6.37 10.69 -4.76
N ARG A 46 -6.73 10.19 -3.59
CA ARG A 46 -5.79 9.73 -2.57
C ARG A 46 -6.26 8.42 -1.96
N LEU A 47 -5.31 7.52 -1.74
CA LEU A 47 -5.47 6.38 -0.85
C LEU A 47 -4.47 6.52 0.30
N MET A 48 -4.90 6.17 1.51
CA MET A 48 -4.11 6.26 2.73
C MET A 48 -4.28 4.96 3.53
N TRP A 49 -3.15 4.41 3.97
CA TRP A 49 -3.09 3.26 4.86
C TRP A 49 -2.61 3.69 6.24
N ILE A 50 -3.24 3.15 7.27
CA ILE A 50 -2.86 3.35 8.67
C ILE A 50 -2.64 1.97 9.28
N ASP A 51 -1.44 1.73 9.81
CA ASP A 51 -1.16 0.48 10.51
C ASP A 51 -2.09 0.33 11.71
N LYS A 52 -2.61 -0.88 11.88
CA LYS A 52 -3.50 -1.24 12.96
C LYS A 52 -3.06 -2.57 13.53
N THR A 53 -2.76 -2.55 14.82
CA THR A 53 -2.38 -3.73 15.57
C THR A 53 -3.21 -3.80 16.85
N ASN A 54 -3.88 -4.92 17.06
CA ASN A 54 -4.55 -5.27 18.31
C ASN A 54 -4.34 -6.76 18.61
N ASN A 55 -4.98 -7.30 19.65
CA ASN A 55 -4.77 -8.68 20.09
C ASN A 55 -5.12 -9.75 19.02
N THR A 56 -5.92 -9.40 18.01
CA THR A 56 -6.43 -10.35 16.99
C THR A 56 -6.13 -9.93 15.55
N PHE A 57 -5.63 -8.71 15.35
CA PHE A 57 -5.39 -8.13 14.04
C PHE A 57 -4.01 -7.47 13.99
N ASN A 58 -3.29 -7.74 12.91
CA ASN A 58 -2.07 -7.04 12.58
C ASN A 58 -2.08 -6.79 11.07
N GLY A 59 -2.15 -5.53 10.68
CA GLY A 59 -2.38 -5.15 9.29
C GLY A 59 -2.49 -3.64 9.13
N CYS A 60 -3.24 -3.21 8.12
CA CYS A 60 -3.55 -1.81 7.90
C CYS A 60 -5.02 -1.57 7.52
N ASP A 61 -5.53 -0.42 7.93
CA ASP A 61 -6.80 0.13 7.46
C ASP A 61 -6.49 1.06 6.27
N LEU A 62 -7.08 0.75 5.12
CA LEU A 62 -7.11 1.63 3.96
C LEU A 62 -8.32 2.55 4.04
N SER A 63 -8.12 3.83 3.74
CA SER A 63 -9.17 4.80 3.45
C SER A 63 -8.84 5.53 2.16
N GLY A 64 -9.86 5.85 1.36
CA GLY A 64 -9.59 6.43 0.06
C GLY A 64 -10.78 7.00 -0.68
N GLN A 65 -10.48 7.81 -1.68
CA GLN A 65 -11.44 8.33 -2.64
C GLN A 65 -10.73 8.64 -3.96
N LEU A 66 -11.36 8.28 -5.08
CA LEU A 66 -10.99 8.77 -6.40
C LEU A 66 -11.96 9.88 -6.83
N ASN A 67 -11.41 11.02 -7.26
CA ASN A 67 -12.15 12.19 -7.72
C ASN A 67 -12.46 12.13 -9.22
N SER A 68 -11.66 11.37 -9.99
CA SER A 68 -11.84 11.17 -11.42
C SER A 68 -11.34 9.78 -11.84
N GLY A 69 -11.54 9.41 -13.11
CA GLY A 69 -11.05 8.17 -13.73
C GLY A 69 -11.97 6.96 -13.58
N CYS A 70 -12.96 7.03 -12.68
CA CYS A 70 -13.97 5.99 -12.52
C CYS A 70 -15.22 6.32 -13.36
N THR A 71 -15.18 5.98 -14.65
CA THR A 71 -16.25 6.29 -15.61
C THR A 71 -17.32 5.20 -15.74
N ASP A 72 -16.99 3.94 -15.43
CA ASP A 72 -17.94 2.83 -15.36
C ASP A 72 -18.58 2.75 -13.97
N GLN A 73 -19.89 2.56 -13.89
CA GLN A 73 -20.60 2.46 -12.61
C GLN A 73 -20.37 1.11 -11.92
N ASN A 74 -19.92 0.09 -12.65
CA ASN A 74 -19.69 -1.24 -12.11
C ASN A 74 -18.33 -1.31 -11.37
N PRO A 75 -18.31 -1.49 -10.03
CA PRO A 75 -17.06 -1.52 -9.27
C PRO A 75 -16.17 -2.72 -9.63
N THR A 76 -16.74 -3.81 -10.17
CA THR A 76 -15.97 -5.01 -10.56
C THR A 76 -15.10 -4.81 -11.79
N ASP A 77 -15.33 -3.74 -12.56
CA ASP A 77 -14.52 -3.43 -13.76
C ASP A 77 -13.20 -2.74 -13.38
N TYR A 78 -13.06 -2.38 -12.11
CA TYR A 78 -11.87 -1.79 -11.54
C TYR A 78 -11.00 -2.83 -10.85
N SER A 79 -9.68 -2.66 -10.98
CA SER A 79 -8.72 -3.41 -10.17
C SER A 79 -7.75 -2.47 -9.49
N PHE A 80 -7.36 -2.85 -8.27
CA PHE A 80 -6.49 -2.07 -7.40
C PHE A 80 -5.33 -2.95 -6.97
N LEU A 81 -4.13 -2.65 -7.47
CA LEU A 81 -2.94 -3.46 -7.24
C LEU A 81 -1.84 -2.63 -6.62
N VAL A 82 -1.15 -3.17 -5.62
CA VAL A 82 0.16 -2.68 -5.21
C VAL A 82 1.20 -3.49 -5.97
N VAL A 83 2.09 -2.82 -6.70
CA VAL A 83 3.12 -3.46 -7.53
C VAL A 83 4.50 -2.89 -7.23
N LYS A 84 5.54 -3.71 -7.47
CA LYS A 84 6.91 -3.22 -7.44
C LYS A 84 7.20 -2.38 -8.69
N PRO A 85 7.71 -1.14 -8.57
CA PRO A 85 7.99 -0.29 -9.73
C PRO A 85 9.02 -0.86 -10.70
N ALA A 86 9.94 -1.72 -10.21
CA ALA A 86 11.03 -2.25 -11.01
C ALA A 86 10.58 -3.26 -12.09
N ASP A 87 9.55 -4.05 -11.80
CA ASP A 87 9.13 -5.18 -12.64
C ASP A 87 7.60 -5.34 -12.78
N ASN A 88 6.81 -4.46 -12.17
CA ASN A 88 5.35 -4.53 -12.08
C ASN A 88 4.80 -5.83 -11.46
N SER A 89 5.61 -6.57 -10.69
CA SER A 89 5.12 -7.73 -9.95
C SER A 89 4.18 -7.30 -8.82
N THR A 90 3.07 -8.01 -8.67
CA THR A 90 2.07 -7.72 -7.63
C THR A 90 2.60 -8.05 -6.25
N VAL A 91 2.53 -7.07 -5.34
CA VAL A 91 2.80 -7.20 -3.91
C VAL A 91 1.50 -7.49 -3.15
N LEU A 92 0.42 -6.79 -3.52
CA LEU A 92 -0.90 -6.94 -2.91
C LEU A 92 -1.98 -6.69 -3.96
N ASP A 93 -2.95 -7.59 -4.04
CA ASP A 93 -4.19 -7.35 -4.77
C ASP A 93 -5.25 -6.85 -3.77
N MET A 94 -5.71 -5.62 -3.98
CA MET A 94 -6.69 -4.95 -3.13
C MET A 94 -8.10 -4.95 -3.74
N THR A 95 -8.27 -5.59 -4.90
CA THR A 95 -9.48 -5.48 -5.71
C THR A 95 -10.72 -5.93 -4.94
N GLN A 96 -10.72 -7.16 -4.40
CA GLN A 96 -11.91 -7.69 -3.73
C GLN A 96 -12.28 -6.92 -2.44
N PRO A 97 -11.34 -6.56 -1.54
CA PRO A 97 -11.68 -5.74 -0.37
C PRO A 97 -12.17 -4.33 -0.73
N ILE A 98 -11.67 -3.71 -1.79
CA ILE A 98 -12.12 -2.39 -2.23
C ILE A 98 -13.47 -2.48 -2.94
N ASP A 99 -13.65 -3.41 -3.88
CA ASP A 99 -14.91 -3.64 -4.62
C ASP A 99 -16.10 -3.82 -3.67
N SER A 100 -15.91 -4.55 -2.58
CA SER A 100 -16.95 -4.78 -1.57
C SER A 100 -17.36 -3.52 -0.78
N ASN A 101 -16.53 -2.47 -0.77
CA ASN A 101 -16.73 -1.27 0.05
C ASN A 101 -16.80 0.03 -0.78
N MET A 102 -16.51 -0.02 -2.08
CA MET A 102 -16.44 1.13 -2.97
C MET A 102 -17.76 1.34 -3.69
N GLN A 103 -18.30 2.55 -3.61
CA GLN A 103 -19.38 3.00 -4.46
C GLN A 103 -18.82 3.91 -5.56
N VAL A 104 -19.01 3.53 -6.82
CA VAL A 104 -18.63 4.36 -7.96
C VAL A 104 -19.75 5.36 -8.26
N ASN A 105 -19.39 6.64 -8.28
CA ASN A 105 -20.25 7.76 -8.65
C ASN A 105 -19.50 8.56 -9.72
N PRO A 106 -19.63 8.19 -11.01
CA PRO A 106 -18.82 8.78 -12.06
C PRO A 106 -18.82 10.32 -12.02
N PRO A 107 -17.65 10.96 -12.23
CA PRO A 107 -16.41 10.37 -12.73
C PRO A 107 -15.49 9.77 -11.63
N GLY A 108 -15.95 9.65 -10.38
CA GLY A 108 -15.12 9.21 -9.25
C GLY A 108 -15.83 8.19 -8.35
N THR A 109 -15.48 8.19 -7.08
CA THR A 109 -16.05 7.29 -6.06
C THR A 109 -16.55 8.08 -4.85
N SER A 110 -17.44 7.48 -4.07
CA SER A 110 -17.58 7.86 -2.66
C SER A 110 -16.30 7.53 -1.90
N PRO A 111 -16.07 8.15 -0.72
CA PRO A 111 -15.09 7.65 0.23
C PRO A 111 -15.36 6.18 0.58
N PHE A 112 -14.31 5.38 0.68
CA PHE A 112 -14.39 3.97 1.05
C PHE A 112 -13.27 3.59 2.01
N THR A 113 -13.45 2.44 2.67
CA THR A 113 -12.48 1.86 3.59
C THR A 113 -12.35 0.36 3.38
N ALA A 114 -11.18 -0.21 3.61
CA ALA A 114 -10.95 -1.66 3.58
C ALA A 114 -9.85 -2.05 4.58
N GLU A 115 -9.88 -3.26 5.11
CA GLU A 115 -8.86 -3.77 6.04
C GLU A 115 -7.98 -4.83 5.37
N PHE A 116 -6.68 -4.80 5.62
CA PHE A 116 -5.71 -5.74 5.06
C PHE A 116 -4.84 -6.36 6.15
N SER A 117 -5.06 -7.64 6.43
CA SER A 117 -4.25 -8.41 7.37
C SER A 117 -2.87 -8.73 6.81
N GLY A 118 -1.84 -8.69 7.66
CA GLY A 118 -0.46 -9.07 7.31
C GLY A 118 0.30 -8.06 6.46
N VAL A 119 -0.30 -6.90 6.18
CA VAL A 119 0.30 -5.81 5.40
C VAL A 119 0.49 -4.61 6.32
N THR A 120 1.67 -3.99 6.25
CA THR A 120 1.98 -2.76 7.00
C THR A 120 2.49 -1.68 6.06
N CYS A 121 2.48 -0.43 6.51
CA CYS A 121 3.02 0.71 5.77
C CYS A 121 4.46 0.46 5.31
N ASP A 122 5.29 -0.15 6.16
CA ASP A 122 6.68 -0.51 5.80
C ASP A 122 6.78 -1.47 4.61
N THR A 123 5.80 -2.37 4.46
CA THR A 123 5.75 -3.31 3.32
C THR A 123 5.24 -2.64 2.04
N LEU A 124 4.46 -1.57 2.18
CA LEU A 124 3.84 -0.86 1.06
C LEU A 124 4.70 0.27 0.52
N VAL A 125 5.40 1.01 1.39
CA VAL A 125 6.21 2.18 1.01
C VAL A 125 7.30 1.79 -0.01
N GLY A 126 7.45 2.62 -1.04
CA GLY A 126 8.37 2.38 -2.16
C GLY A 126 7.76 1.52 -3.28
N ASN A 127 6.59 0.91 -3.06
CA ASN A 127 5.81 0.30 -4.13
C ASN A 127 4.89 1.34 -4.81
N ALA A 128 4.22 0.94 -5.88
CA ALA A 128 3.22 1.76 -6.56
C ALA A 128 1.83 1.15 -6.42
N CYS A 129 0.82 1.99 -6.18
CA CYS A 129 -0.57 1.63 -6.37
C CYS A 129 -0.97 1.87 -7.83
N VAL A 130 -1.57 0.87 -8.45
CA VAL A 130 -2.06 0.88 -9.82
C VAL A 130 -3.57 0.67 -9.81
N VAL A 131 -4.29 1.55 -10.49
CA VAL A 131 -5.73 1.44 -10.70
C VAL A 131 -5.96 1.17 -12.18
N LYS A 132 -6.75 0.15 -12.50
CA LYS A 132 -7.13 -0.16 -13.88
C LYS A 132 -8.64 -0.19 -14.03
N LEU A 133 -9.12 0.24 -15.18
CA LEU A 133 -10.50 0.04 -15.67
C LEU A 133 -10.43 -0.90 -16.87
N ASN A 134 -11.10 -2.05 -16.83
CA ASN A 134 -11.09 -3.02 -17.93
C ASN A 134 -9.66 -3.34 -18.41
N GLN A 135 -8.74 -3.57 -17.45
CA GLN A 135 -7.31 -3.80 -17.64
C GLN A 135 -6.47 -2.61 -18.14
N ALA A 136 -7.08 -1.52 -18.60
CA ALA A 136 -6.36 -0.29 -18.95
C ALA A 136 -5.96 0.47 -17.67
N GLN A 137 -4.68 0.77 -17.51
CA GLN A 137 -4.20 1.58 -16.39
C GLN A 137 -4.75 3.01 -16.51
N ILE A 138 -5.50 3.40 -15.49
CA ILE A 138 -6.06 4.74 -15.32
C ILE A 138 -5.36 5.51 -14.20
N GLY A 139 -4.67 4.82 -13.27
CA GLY A 139 -3.94 5.46 -12.19
C GLY A 139 -2.65 4.71 -11.87
N TYR A 140 -1.61 5.48 -11.55
CA TYR A 140 -0.35 4.99 -10.99
C TYR A 140 0.17 6.02 -9.99
N ALA A 141 0.51 5.59 -8.78
CA ALA A 141 1.04 6.48 -7.75
C ALA A 141 1.98 5.72 -6.82
N LEU A 142 3.16 6.30 -6.55
CA LEU A 142 4.08 5.75 -5.56
C LEU A 142 3.50 5.91 -4.15
N ILE A 143 3.67 4.86 -3.34
CA ILE A 143 3.29 4.85 -1.93
C ILE A 143 4.46 5.41 -1.12
N GLN A 144 4.19 6.44 -0.34
CA GLN A 144 5.16 7.17 0.47
C GLN A 144 4.69 7.30 1.92
N ASN A 145 5.64 7.48 2.83
CA ASN A 145 5.32 7.78 4.23
C ASN A 145 4.57 9.12 4.32
N ALA A 146 3.62 9.19 5.26
CA ALA A 146 2.94 10.43 5.65
C ALA A 146 3.86 11.38 6.41
#